data_AF-A0A2J5P1G5-F1
#
_entry.id   AF-A0A2J5P1G5-F1
#
_cell.length_a   1.000
_cell.length_b   1.000
_cell.length_c   1.000
_cell.angle_alpha   90.00
_cell.angle_beta   90.00
_cell.angle_gamma   90.00
#
_symmetry.space_group_name_H-M   'P 1'
#
loop_
_entity.id
_entity.type
_entity.pdbx_description
1 polymer ?
#
loop_
_entity_poly.entity_id
_entity_poly.type
_entity_poly.pdbx_seq_one_letter_code
_entity_poly.pdbx_strand_id
1 'polypeptide(L)'
;MNPPDAWNPLREFTDARIALGRSGASLPTREVLNFGLAHARARDAIHQPFASDQLVQPLAELGLSTLTVRSAASDRHVYLHRPDLGRQLNEESRADLAASGARPADLLLVIGDGLSSYAVQRQAVPLIRALLPYLKTLGLSLAPVVLAHQSRVALGDDIGETLKARAVAILIGERPG
;
A
#
# COMPACT_ATOMS: atom_id res chain seq x y z
N MET A 1 -14.91 -35.13 -27.27
CA MET A 1 -14.57 -34.15 -26.22
C MET A 1 -13.59 -34.81 -25.28
N ASN A 2 -12.44 -34.20 -25.00
CA ASN A 2 -11.55 -34.73 -23.97
C ASN A 2 -12.30 -34.73 -22.62
N PRO A 3 -12.18 -35.79 -21.81
CA PRO A 3 -12.79 -35.81 -20.49
C PRO A 3 -12.25 -34.61 -19.67
N PRO A 4 -13.09 -33.99 -18.82
CA PRO A 4 -12.63 -32.92 -17.95
C PRO A 4 -11.47 -33.42 -17.10
N ASP A 5 -10.42 -32.62 -17.00
CA ASP A 5 -9.22 -32.93 -16.23
C ASP A 5 -9.62 -33.27 -14.79
N ALA A 6 -9.23 -34.46 -14.30
CA ALA A 6 -9.56 -34.93 -12.96
C ALA A 6 -9.05 -33.99 -11.86
N TRP A 7 -8.11 -33.11 -12.20
CA TRP A 7 -7.52 -32.12 -11.30
C TRP A 7 -8.30 -30.80 -11.27
N ASN A 8 -9.28 -30.60 -12.15
CA ASN A 8 -10.08 -29.36 -12.19
C ASN A 8 -10.76 -29.00 -10.86
N PRO A 9 -11.34 -29.95 -10.09
CA PRO A 9 -11.93 -29.62 -8.79
C PRO A 9 -10.91 -29.00 -7.82
N LEU A 10 -9.62 -29.37 -7.93
CA LEU A 10 -8.59 -28.86 -7.02
C LEU A 10 -8.35 -27.36 -7.14
N ARG A 11 -8.77 -26.75 -8.25
CA ARG A 11 -8.64 -25.31 -8.48
C ARG A 11 -9.46 -24.47 -7.50
N GLU A 12 -10.50 -25.02 -6.88
CA GLU A 12 -11.30 -24.27 -5.90
C GLU A 12 -10.56 -24.02 -4.58
N PHE A 13 -9.51 -24.81 -4.30
CA PHE A 13 -8.74 -24.72 -3.06
C PHE A 13 -7.49 -23.85 -3.18
N THR A 14 -7.20 -23.28 -4.35
CA THR A 14 -6.01 -22.44 -4.53
C THR A 14 -6.15 -21.43 -5.66
N ASP A 15 -5.60 -20.23 -5.44
CA ASP A 15 -5.44 -19.22 -6.49
C ASP A 15 -4.28 -19.54 -7.45
N ALA A 16 -3.48 -20.57 -7.16
CA ALA A 16 -2.41 -21.02 -8.04
C ALA A 16 -2.97 -21.54 -9.38
N ARG A 17 -2.25 -21.28 -10.46
CA ARG A 17 -2.66 -21.68 -11.82
C ARG A 17 -2.38 -23.17 -12.07
N ILE A 18 -3.17 -24.05 -11.46
CA ILE A 18 -3.10 -25.51 -11.60
C ILE A 18 -4.19 -26.04 -12.54
N ALA A 19 -4.09 -27.31 -12.95
CA ALA A 19 -5.05 -27.99 -13.83
C ALA A 19 -5.36 -27.18 -15.12
N LEU A 20 -4.31 -26.60 -15.72
CA LEU A 20 -4.40 -25.75 -16.91
C LEU A 20 -4.55 -26.53 -18.22
N GLY A 21 -4.35 -27.85 -18.18
CA GLY A 21 -4.15 -28.68 -19.36
C GLY A 21 -2.80 -28.43 -20.06
N ARG A 22 -2.62 -29.00 -21.25
CA ARG A 22 -1.38 -28.91 -22.03
C ARG A 22 -1.64 -29.03 -23.53
N SER A 23 -0.75 -28.44 -24.32
CA SER A 23 -0.60 -28.65 -25.76
C SER A 23 0.81 -29.20 -26.01
N GLY A 24 0.94 -30.53 -26.17
CA GLY A 24 2.24 -31.20 -26.16
C GLY A 24 2.97 -31.03 -24.82
N ALA A 25 4.15 -30.42 -24.86
CA ALA A 25 4.96 -30.04 -23.70
C ALA A 25 4.73 -28.58 -23.24
N SER A 26 3.78 -27.86 -23.86
CA SER A 26 3.53 -26.43 -23.64
C SER A 26 2.15 -26.16 -23.04
N LEU A 27 1.93 -24.91 -22.60
CA LEU A 27 0.62 -24.44 -22.16
C LEU A 27 -0.37 -24.33 -23.35
N PRO A 28 -1.68 -24.54 -23.13
CA PRO A 28 -2.69 -24.19 -24.12
C PRO A 28 -2.68 -22.69 -24.42
N THR A 29 -2.96 -22.31 -25.67
CA THR A 29 -2.96 -20.90 -26.11
C THR A 29 -3.81 -19.99 -25.21
N ARG A 30 -4.98 -20.47 -24.77
CA ARG A 30 -5.85 -19.72 -23.85
C ARG A 30 -5.13 -19.33 -22.54
N GLU A 31 -4.32 -20.22 -21.99
CA GLU A 31 -3.61 -19.96 -20.73
C GLU A 31 -2.40 -19.05 -20.92
N VAL A 32 -1.74 -19.13 -22.08
CA VAL A 32 -0.71 -18.14 -22.48
C VAL A 32 -1.32 -16.75 -22.59
N LEU A 33 -2.49 -16.60 -23.22
CA LEU A 33 -3.19 -15.33 -23.34
C LEU A 33 -3.66 -14.80 -21.97
N ASN A 34 -4.21 -15.66 -21.12
CA ASN A 34 -4.60 -15.30 -19.75
C ASN A 34 -3.40 -14.85 -18.91
N PHE A 35 -2.24 -15.48 -19.08
CA PHE A 35 -1.01 -15.06 -18.42
C PHE A 35 -0.54 -13.69 -18.93
N GLY A 36 -0.51 -13.49 -20.25
CA GLY A 36 -0.15 -12.20 -20.84
C GLY A 36 -1.04 -11.06 -20.38
N LEU A 37 -2.36 -11.27 -20.31
CA LEU A 37 -3.32 -10.29 -19.80
C LEU A 37 -3.07 -9.96 -18.32
N ALA A 38 -2.85 -10.97 -17.48
CA ALA A 38 -2.56 -10.75 -16.07
C ALA A 38 -1.24 -9.99 -15.88
N HIS A 39 -0.21 -10.32 -16.66
CA HIS A 39 1.06 -9.62 -16.61
C HIS A 39 0.92 -8.14 -17.02
N ALA A 40 0.14 -7.85 -18.07
CA ALA A 40 -0.15 -6.47 -18.47
C ALA A 40 -0.84 -5.69 -17.34
N ARG A 41 -1.88 -6.27 -16.72
CA ARG A 41 -2.58 -5.66 -15.58
C ARG A 41 -1.66 -5.41 -14.37
N ALA A 42 -0.77 -6.35 -14.07
CA ALA A 42 0.19 -6.20 -12.98
C ALA A 42 1.16 -5.03 -13.23
N ARG A 43 1.60 -4.85 -14.49
CA ARG A 43 2.44 -3.70 -14.88
C ARG A 43 1.69 -2.38 -14.75
N ASP A 44 0.44 -2.31 -15.21
CA ASP A 44 -0.38 -1.10 -15.10
C ASP A 44 -0.59 -0.71 -13.62
N ALA A 45 -0.79 -1.69 -12.73
CA ALA A 45 -0.97 -1.46 -11.30
C ALA A 45 0.25 -0.79 -10.63
N ILE A 46 1.47 -1.00 -11.13
CA ILE A 46 2.70 -0.36 -10.61
C ILE A 46 2.66 1.17 -10.84
N HIS A 47 2.04 1.59 -11.94
CA HIS A 47 2.00 2.99 -12.36
C HIS A 47 0.72 3.72 -11.91
N GLN A 48 -0.20 3.04 -11.23
CA GLN A 48 -1.42 3.65 -10.74
C GLN A 48 -1.14 4.73 -9.68
N PRO A 49 -1.57 5.99 -9.89
CA PRO A 49 -1.35 7.07 -8.94
C PRO A 49 -2.03 6.83 -7.59
N PHE A 50 -1.45 7.39 -6.53
CA PHE A 50 -2.04 7.36 -5.20
C PHE A 50 -3.05 8.50 -5.02
N ALA A 51 -4.34 8.16 -5.02
CA ALA A 51 -5.42 9.11 -4.79
C ALA A 51 -5.62 9.36 -3.28
N SER A 52 -4.60 9.91 -2.61
CA SER A 52 -4.60 10.18 -1.16
C SER A 52 -5.79 11.03 -0.72
N ASP A 53 -6.20 11.99 -1.55
CA ASP A 53 -7.26 12.94 -1.23
C ASP A 53 -8.62 12.25 -1.01
N GLN A 54 -8.83 11.10 -1.65
CA GLN A 54 -10.04 10.29 -1.47
C GLN A 54 -10.09 9.63 -0.08
N LEU A 55 -8.97 9.54 0.64
CA LEU A 55 -8.89 8.97 1.98
C LEU A 55 -9.12 10.00 3.08
N VAL A 56 -8.98 11.29 2.78
CA VAL A 56 -9.08 12.38 3.77
C VAL A 56 -10.47 12.41 4.42
N GLN A 57 -11.54 12.44 3.61
CA GLN A 57 -12.91 12.50 4.12
C GLN A 57 -13.29 11.27 4.97
N PRO A 58 -13.07 10.02 4.50
CA PRO A 58 -13.35 8.84 5.31
C PRO A 58 -12.54 8.77 6.62
N LEU A 59 -11.31 9.28 6.64
CA LEU A 59 -10.50 9.34 7.88
C LEU A 59 -11.04 10.42 8.84
N ALA A 60 -11.48 11.57 8.32
CA ALA A 60 -12.11 12.62 9.11
C ALA A 60 -13.42 12.16 9.75
N GLU A 61 -14.23 11.35 9.05
CA GLU A 61 -15.44 10.72 9.59
C GLU A 61 -15.14 9.78 10.78
N LEU A 62 -13.93 9.21 10.84
CA LEU A 62 -13.45 8.42 11.98
C LEU A 62 -12.87 9.29 13.11
N GLY A 63 -12.91 10.62 12.98
CA GLY A 63 -12.36 11.58 13.93
C GLY A 63 -10.83 11.73 13.85
N LEU A 64 -10.22 11.34 12.73
CA LEU A 64 -8.77 11.41 12.51
C LEU A 64 -8.42 12.61 11.62
N SER A 65 -7.41 13.38 12.02
CA SER A 65 -6.79 14.38 11.14
C SER A 65 -5.75 13.71 10.24
N THR A 66 -5.50 14.32 9.08
CA THR A 66 -4.54 13.80 8.09
C THR A 66 -3.50 14.83 7.70
N LEU A 67 -2.28 14.39 7.44
CA LEU A 67 -1.21 15.19 6.83
C LEU A 67 -0.72 14.49 5.57
N THR A 68 -0.43 15.24 4.51
CA THR A 68 0.07 14.67 3.24
C THR A 68 1.54 15.01 3.08
N VAL A 69 2.34 14.00 2.71
CA VAL A 69 3.79 14.14 2.55
C VAL A 69 4.29 13.42 1.31
N ARG A 70 5.47 13.82 0.86
CA ARG A 70 6.18 13.20 -0.26
C ARG A 70 7.56 12.75 0.21
N SER A 71 8.00 11.60 -0.31
CA SER A 71 9.40 11.21 -0.19
C SER A 71 10.29 12.08 -1.07
N ALA A 72 11.60 11.91 -0.96
CA ALA A 72 12.59 12.56 -1.81
C ALA A 72 12.54 12.08 -3.28
N ALA A 73 11.75 11.05 -3.61
CA ALA A 73 11.51 10.64 -4.98
C ALA A 73 10.48 11.58 -5.65
N SER A 74 10.94 12.36 -6.64
CA SER A 74 10.13 13.36 -7.35
C SER A 74 8.94 12.77 -8.11
N ASP A 75 9.09 11.54 -8.61
CA ASP A 75 8.12 10.88 -9.45
C ASP A 75 8.23 9.35 -9.37
N ARG A 76 7.29 8.67 -10.02
CA ARG A 76 7.21 7.20 -10.02
C ARG A 76 8.43 6.53 -10.65
N HIS A 77 9.03 7.14 -11.68
CA HIS A 77 10.21 6.56 -12.33
C HIS A 77 11.41 6.59 -11.38
N VAL A 78 11.67 7.74 -10.75
CA VAL A 78 12.72 7.88 -9.72
C VAL A 78 12.46 6.92 -8.56
N TYR A 79 11.22 6.82 -8.06
CA TYR A 79 10.85 5.92 -6.97
C TYR A 79 11.20 4.44 -7.24
N LEU A 80 10.97 3.98 -8.47
CA LEU A 80 11.24 2.59 -8.88
C LEU A 80 12.75 2.30 -8.99
N HIS A 81 13.55 3.29 -9.40
CA HIS A 81 14.99 3.14 -9.62
C HIS A 81 15.87 3.55 -8.42
N ARG A 82 15.37 4.39 -7.53
CA ARG A 82 16.11 4.97 -6.38
C ARG A 82 15.41 4.63 -5.06
N PRO A 83 15.60 3.41 -4.55
CA PRO A 83 14.96 2.98 -3.32
C PRO A 83 15.38 3.80 -2.11
N ASP A 84 16.57 4.40 -2.13
CA ASP A 84 17.08 5.31 -1.11
C ASP A 84 16.21 6.57 -0.97
N LEU A 85 15.80 7.19 -2.08
CA LEU A 85 14.98 8.41 -2.07
C LEU A 85 13.55 8.14 -1.57
N GLY A 86 13.01 6.95 -1.82
CA GLY A 86 11.69 6.56 -1.29
C GLY A 86 11.67 6.31 0.22
N ARG A 87 12.83 6.31 0.89
CA ARG A 87 12.97 6.08 2.34
C ARG A 87 13.16 7.37 3.14
N GLN A 88 13.21 8.52 2.47
CA GLN A 88 13.49 9.83 3.08
C GLN A 88 12.41 10.81 2.68
N LEU A 89 12.00 11.70 3.58
CA LEU A 89 11.12 12.82 3.26
C LEU A 89 11.83 13.79 2.32
N ASN A 90 11.08 14.43 1.42
CA ASN A 90 11.61 15.63 0.78
C ASN A 90 11.66 16.78 1.80
N GLU A 91 12.50 17.78 1.52
CA GLU A 91 12.75 18.88 2.46
C GLU A 91 11.49 19.67 2.81
N GLU A 92 10.64 19.93 1.81
CA GLU A 92 9.36 20.63 1.97
C GLU A 92 8.42 19.86 2.94
N SER A 93 8.21 18.56 2.72
CA SER A 93 7.34 17.77 3.60
C SER A 93 7.92 17.63 5.00
N ARG A 94 9.25 17.59 5.15
CA ARG A 94 9.90 17.60 6.47
C ARG A 94 9.59 18.90 7.20
N ALA A 95 9.75 20.05 6.53
CA ALA A 95 9.46 21.35 7.10
C ALA A 95 7.98 21.50 7.49
N ASP A 96 7.06 21.08 6.61
CA ASP A 96 5.61 21.13 6.86
C ASP A 96 5.20 20.22 8.02
N LEU A 97 5.75 19.00 8.10
CA LEU A 97 5.51 18.10 9.22
C LEU A 97 6.00 18.70 10.55
N ALA A 98 7.21 19.28 10.56
CA ALA A 98 7.75 19.93 11.75
C ALA A 98 6.93 21.16 12.17
N ALA A 99 6.38 21.90 11.20
CA ALA A 99 5.53 23.07 11.43
C ALA A 99 4.06 22.72 11.74
N SER A 100 3.64 21.46 11.57
CA SER A 100 2.24 21.03 11.75
C SER A 100 1.67 21.25 13.16
N GLY A 101 2.53 21.45 14.17
CA GLY A 101 2.14 21.58 15.56
C GLY A 101 1.59 20.29 16.17
N ALA A 102 1.76 19.15 15.48
CA ALA A 102 1.40 17.85 16.00
C ALA A 102 2.15 17.57 17.31
N ARG A 103 1.41 17.11 18.32
CA ARG A 103 2.00 16.74 19.61
C ARG A 103 2.60 15.34 19.51
N PRO A 104 3.65 15.03 20.30
CA PRO A 104 4.13 13.67 20.46
C PRO A 104 2.98 12.73 20.81
N ALA A 105 2.97 11.54 20.18
CA ALA A 105 1.93 10.54 20.35
C ALA A 105 2.52 9.14 20.51
N ASP A 106 1.73 8.21 21.03
CA ASP A 106 2.16 6.83 21.23
C ASP A 106 2.27 6.08 19.90
N LEU A 107 1.33 6.31 18.99
CA LEU A 107 1.28 5.63 17.70
C LEU A 107 1.03 6.61 16.55
N LEU A 108 1.86 6.51 15.51
CA LEU A 108 1.68 7.14 14.21
C LEU A 108 1.22 6.08 13.20
N LEU A 109 0.14 6.38 12.48
CA LEU A 109 -0.30 5.59 11.34
C LEU A 109 0.13 6.29 10.04
N VAL A 110 0.88 5.58 9.20
CA VAL A 110 1.29 6.06 7.88
C VAL A 110 0.60 5.23 6.81
N ILE A 111 -0.01 5.87 5.83
CA ILE A 111 -0.64 5.24 4.66
C ILE A 111 0.21 5.59 3.45
N GLY A 112 0.94 4.60 2.93
CA GLY A 112 1.89 4.76 1.84
C GLY A 112 1.45 4.05 0.57
N ASP A 113 1.60 4.70 -0.57
CA ASP A 113 1.32 4.12 -1.89
C ASP A 113 2.13 2.87 -2.24
N GLY A 114 3.41 2.85 -1.87
CA GLY A 114 4.30 1.74 -2.16
C GLY A 114 4.39 1.41 -3.66
N LEU A 115 4.49 0.11 -3.96
CA LEU A 115 4.50 -0.41 -5.33
C LEU A 115 3.10 -0.60 -5.92
N SER A 116 2.04 -0.56 -5.11
CA SER A 116 0.65 -0.68 -5.57
C SER A 116 -0.32 0.11 -4.71
N SER A 117 -0.81 1.22 -5.25
CA SER A 117 -1.74 2.13 -4.56
C SER A 117 -3.15 1.53 -4.37
N TYR A 118 -3.54 0.56 -5.19
CA TYR A 118 -4.87 -0.05 -5.17
C TYR A 118 -5.19 -0.76 -3.85
N ALA A 119 -4.27 -1.57 -3.34
CA ALA A 119 -4.48 -2.33 -2.11
C ALA A 119 -4.71 -1.40 -0.91
N VAL A 120 -3.92 -0.34 -0.82
CA VAL A 120 -3.96 0.61 0.29
C VAL A 120 -5.22 1.47 0.24
N GLN A 121 -5.60 1.98 -0.94
CA GLN A 121 -6.86 2.73 -1.09
C GLN A 121 -8.07 1.89 -0.65
N ARG A 122 -8.08 0.59 -0.95
CA ARG A 122 -9.21 -0.29 -0.62
C ARG A 122 -9.23 -0.73 0.84
N GLN A 123 -8.08 -0.92 1.47
CA GLN A 123 -7.99 -1.61 2.77
C GLN A 123 -7.61 -0.72 3.94
N ALA A 124 -6.97 0.43 3.72
CA ALA A 124 -6.43 1.25 4.81
C ALA A 124 -7.53 1.76 5.76
N VAL A 125 -8.58 2.40 5.22
CA VAL A 125 -9.67 2.96 6.04
C VAL A 125 -10.45 1.84 6.78
N PRO A 126 -10.88 0.73 6.14
CA PRO A 126 -11.50 -0.37 6.86
C PRO A 126 -10.66 -0.94 8.00
N LEU A 127 -9.35 -1.10 7.78
CA LEU A 127 -8.43 -1.61 8.78
C LEU A 127 -8.30 -0.62 9.97
N ILE A 128 -8.10 0.66 9.68
CA ILE A 128 -7.99 1.70 10.72
C ILE A 128 -9.28 1.75 11.55
N ARG A 129 -10.45 1.74 10.90
CA ARG A 129 -11.74 1.70 11.59
C ARG A 129 -11.87 0.51 12.54
N ALA A 130 -11.41 -0.66 12.13
CA ALA A 130 -11.42 -1.86 12.97
C ALA A 130 -10.40 -1.79 14.11
N LEU A 131 -9.28 -1.08 13.92
CA LEU A 131 -8.21 -0.91 14.89
C LEU A 131 -8.55 0.10 16.00
N LEU A 132 -9.26 1.18 15.69
CA LEU A 132 -9.54 2.30 16.61
C LEU A 132 -10.12 1.89 17.98
N PRO A 133 -11.11 0.96 18.08
CA PRO A 133 -11.63 0.52 19.37
C PRO A 133 -10.59 -0.08 20.30
N TYR A 134 -9.62 -0.82 19.74
CA TYR A 134 -8.54 -1.44 20.51
C TYR A 134 -7.55 -0.38 21.01
N LEU A 135 -7.18 0.58 20.17
CA LEU A 135 -6.30 1.68 20.56
C LEU A 135 -6.92 2.51 21.69
N LYS A 136 -8.23 2.78 21.59
CA LYS A 136 -8.98 3.47 22.64
C LYS A 136 -8.99 2.69 23.95
N THR A 137 -9.19 1.37 23.88
CA THR A 137 -9.19 0.48 25.06
C THR A 137 -7.82 0.47 25.75
N LEU A 138 -6.74 0.53 24.97
CA LEU A 138 -5.37 0.62 25.46
C LEU A 138 -4.97 2.03 25.93
N GLY A 139 -5.81 3.05 25.70
CA GLY A 139 -5.52 4.45 26.04
C GLY A 139 -4.37 5.06 25.23
N LEU A 140 -4.06 4.51 24.04
CA LEU A 140 -2.96 5.00 23.20
C LEU A 140 -3.37 6.27 22.46
N SER A 141 -2.51 7.28 22.52
CA SER A 141 -2.67 8.51 21.75
C SER A 141 -2.23 8.33 20.30
N LEU A 142 -2.98 8.93 19.38
CA LEU A 142 -2.69 8.92 17.95
C LEU A 142 -2.19 10.28 17.47
N ALA A 143 -1.13 10.25 16.66
CA ALA A 143 -0.74 11.37 15.81
C ALA A 143 -1.73 11.51 14.62
N PRO A 144 -1.74 12.65 13.91
CA PRO A 144 -2.41 12.75 12.61
C PRO A 144 -1.95 11.63 11.68
N VAL A 145 -2.88 11.04 10.92
CA VAL A 145 -2.57 10.00 9.95
C VAL A 145 -1.79 10.62 8.79
N VAL A 146 -0.64 10.05 8.45
CA VAL A 146 0.21 10.60 7.38
C VAL A 146 -0.04 9.84 6.07
N LEU A 147 -0.44 10.57 5.03
CA LEU A 147 -0.61 10.08 3.66
C LEU A 147 0.69 10.31 2.89
N ALA A 148 1.46 9.25 2.66
CA ALA A 148 2.81 9.33 2.11
C ALA A 148 2.87 8.91 0.64
N HIS A 149 3.34 9.81 -0.22
CA HIS A 149 3.54 9.58 -1.65
C HIS A 149 4.96 9.10 -1.96
N GLN A 150 5.09 8.20 -2.94
CA GLN A 150 6.33 7.55 -3.36
C GLN A 150 7.11 6.96 -2.17
N SER A 151 6.40 6.26 -1.31
CA SER A 151 6.87 5.86 0.01
C SER A 151 7.42 4.43 0.06
N ARG A 152 8.39 4.21 0.93
CA ARG A 152 8.86 2.87 1.34
C ARG A 152 8.69 2.72 2.85
N VAL A 153 8.79 1.48 3.33
CA VAL A 153 8.64 1.14 4.76
C VAL A 153 9.44 2.07 5.65
N ALA A 154 10.73 2.28 5.36
CA ALA A 154 11.62 3.10 6.19
C ALA A 154 11.33 4.62 6.16
N LEU A 155 10.47 5.10 5.26
CA LEU A 155 9.99 6.49 5.34
C LEU A 155 9.22 6.73 6.64
N GLY A 156 8.58 5.68 7.18
CA GLY A 156 7.89 5.75 8.47
C GLY A 156 8.82 6.17 9.62
N ASP A 157 10.10 5.77 9.58
CA ASP A 157 11.09 6.14 10.60
C ASP A 157 11.32 7.65 10.60
N ASP A 158 11.51 8.23 9.42
CA ASP A 158 11.77 9.66 9.22
C ASP A 158 10.57 10.54 9.62
N ILE A 159 9.36 10.10 9.27
CA ILE A 159 8.11 10.76 9.70
C ILE A 159 7.93 10.64 11.21
N GLY A 160 8.17 9.45 11.76
CA GLY A 160 8.04 9.16 13.19
C GLY A 160 8.98 10.00 14.04
N GLU A 161 10.24 10.16 13.60
CA GLU A 161 11.22 11.03 14.24
C GLU A 161 10.78 12.50 14.20
N THR A 162 10.32 12.97 13.04
CA THR A 162 9.86 14.35 12.85
C THR A 162 8.66 14.67 13.75
N LEU A 163 7.70 13.75 13.86
CA LEU A 163 6.50 13.91 14.70
C LEU A 163 6.69 13.45 16.15
N LYS A 164 7.88 12.96 16.51
CA LYS A 164 8.22 12.43 17.85
C LYS A 164 7.24 11.33 18.31
N ALA A 165 6.84 10.45 17.40
CA ALA A 165 5.98 9.32 17.71
C ALA A 165 6.78 8.18 18.38
N ARG A 166 6.20 7.52 19.38
CA ARG A 166 6.87 6.41 20.09
C ARG A 166 6.91 5.12 19.26
N ALA A 167 5.92 4.92 18.40
CA ALA A 167 5.82 3.80 17.47
C ALA A 167 5.19 4.24 16.15
N VAL A 168 5.55 3.56 15.07
CA VAL A 168 5.01 3.80 13.72
C VAL A 168 4.46 2.50 13.15
N ALA A 169 3.24 2.54 12.64
CA ALA A 169 2.66 1.47 11.82
C ALA A 169 2.41 2.01 10.42
N ILE A 170 2.98 1.35 9.41
CA ILE A 170 2.83 1.74 8.01
C ILE A 170 1.96 0.73 7.25
N LEU A 171 0.89 1.24 6.63
CA LEU A 171 0.03 0.53 5.69
C LEU A 171 0.55 0.85 4.29
N ILE A 172 1.24 -0.11 3.66
CA ILE A 172 1.96 0.13 2.41
C ILE A 172 1.54 -0.83 1.30
N GLY A 173 1.48 -0.30 0.07
CA GLY A 173 1.19 -1.09 -1.12
C GLY A 173 2.35 -2.00 -1.48
N GLU A 174 2.13 -3.30 -1.40
CA GLU A 174 3.11 -4.31 -1.81
C GLU A 174 3.27 -4.39 -3.33
N ARG A 175 4.25 -5.19 -3.78
CA ARG A 175 4.47 -5.45 -5.21
C ARG A 175 3.25 -6.18 -5.79
N PRO A 176 2.69 -5.74 -6.93
CA PRO A 176 1.69 -6.52 -7.65
C PRO A 176 2.22 -7.92 -8.02
N GLY A 177 1.38 -8.94 -7.82
CA GLY A 177 1.67 -10.33 -8.18
C GLY A 177 1.51 -10.65 -9.66
#